data_AF-A0A8J3CK15-F1
#
_entry.id   AF-A0A8J3CK15-F1
#
_cell.length_a   1.000
_cell.length_b   1.000
_cell.length_c   1.000
_cell.angle_alpha   90.00
_cell.angle_beta   90.00
_cell.angle_gamma   90.00
#
_symmetry.space_group_name_H-M   'P 1'
#
loop_
_entity.id
_entity.type
_entity.pdbx_description
1 polymer ?
#
loop_
_entity_poly.entity_id
_entity_poly.type
_entity_poly.pdbx_seq_one_letter_code
_entity_poly.pdbx_strand_id
1 'polypeptide(L)'
;MGNLKNLILNASKGISALEFNYSDTFPPNIAEQCGEDEVIDVLLALNDLSKAREEHDAGEDSWDGDTSDDLWRAQVRYGKLLVQLIPRFPLQVAEVLKSNHGHTRFWAAYAFNEVPIKKAIAPLKVALTRETEKLNRTMIEKALTKCLRKKWIPFVS
;
A
#
# COMPACT_ATOMS: atom_id res chain seq x y z
N MET A 1 6.98 -16.27 -7.97
CA MET A 1 5.77 -16.16 -7.12
C MET A 1 6.31 -16.07 -5.72
N GLY A 2 6.09 -14.95 -5.04
CA GLY A 2 6.76 -14.67 -3.78
C GLY A 2 6.24 -15.54 -2.64
N ASN A 3 6.85 -15.37 -1.48
CA ASN A 3 6.56 -16.14 -0.28
C ASN A 3 5.85 -15.31 0.80
N LEU A 4 5.24 -14.17 0.43
CA LEU A 4 4.72 -13.18 1.37
C LEU A 4 3.73 -13.78 2.38
N LYS A 5 2.84 -14.67 1.91
CA LYS A 5 1.86 -15.36 2.77
C LYS A 5 2.55 -16.18 3.86
N ASN A 6 3.63 -16.89 3.53
CA ASN A 6 4.36 -17.69 4.51
C ASN A 6 5.21 -16.82 5.44
N LEU A 7 5.75 -15.69 4.96
CA LEU A 7 6.41 -14.70 5.81
C LEU A 7 5.43 -14.15 6.86
N ILE A 8 4.22 -13.77 6.44
CA ILE A 8 3.16 -13.30 7.35
C ILE A 8 2.78 -14.41 8.33
N LEU A 9 2.50 -15.63 7.85
CA LEU A 9 2.13 -16.76 8.71
C LEU A 9 3.20 -17.06 9.75
N ASN A 10 4.47 -17.06 9.35
CA ASN A 10 5.59 -17.31 10.26
C ASN A 10 5.77 -16.18 11.28
N ALA A 11 5.68 -14.92 10.83
CA ALA A 11 5.84 -13.77 11.71
C ALA A 11 4.64 -13.59 12.66
N SER A 12 3.47 -14.13 12.32
CA SER A 12 2.27 -14.15 13.16
C SER A 12 2.22 -15.35 14.12
N LYS A 13 3.21 -16.26 14.12
CA LYS A 13 3.25 -17.37 15.07
C LYS A 13 3.34 -16.82 16.50
N GLY A 14 2.35 -17.14 17.31
CA GLY A 14 2.27 -16.70 18.71
C GLY A 14 1.51 -15.39 18.93
N ILE A 15 1.04 -14.73 17.87
CA ILE A 15 0.12 -13.60 17.95
C ILE A 15 -1.31 -14.14 17.99
N SER A 16 -2.13 -13.67 18.93
CA SER A 16 -3.53 -14.10 18.99
C SER A 16 -4.31 -13.63 17.76
N ALA A 17 -5.34 -14.37 17.35
CA ALA A 17 -6.19 -13.95 16.23
C ALA A 17 -6.83 -12.57 16.46
N LEU A 18 -7.20 -12.27 17.70
CA LEU A 18 -7.73 -10.97 18.11
C LEU A 18 -6.68 -9.86 17.87
N GLU A 19 -5.49 -10.01 18.44
CA GLU A 19 -4.39 -9.05 18.29
C GLU A 19 -4.00 -8.85 16.82
N PHE A 20 -3.95 -9.94 16.05
CA PHE A 20 -3.64 -9.86 14.62
C PHE A 20 -4.75 -9.12 13.85
N ASN A 21 -6.02 -9.39 14.11
CA ASN A 21 -7.14 -8.81 13.35
C ASN A 21 -7.38 -7.32 13.65
N TYR A 22 -7.02 -6.86 14.84
CA TYR A 22 -7.15 -5.46 15.25
C TYR A 22 -5.86 -4.65 15.09
N SER A 23 -4.77 -5.27 14.63
CA SER A 23 -3.56 -4.55 14.23
C SER A 23 -3.70 -3.92 12.86
N ASP A 24 -3.23 -2.68 12.73
CA ASP A 24 -3.15 -1.95 11.46
C ASP A 24 -1.79 -2.09 10.77
N THR A 25 -0.85 -2.83 11.38
CA THR A 25 0.45 -3.21 10.81
C THR A 25 0.63 -4.72 10.78
N PHE A 26 1.45 -5.18 9.84
CA PHE A 26 2.05 -6.52 9.96
C PHE A 26 3.06 -6.56 11.11
N PRO A 27 3.39 -7.76 11.63
CA PRO A 27 4.47 -7.94 12.58
C PRO A 27 5.77 -7.25 12.14
N PRO A 28 6.60 -6.79 13.09
CA PRO A 28 7.89 -6.20 12.76
C PRO A 28 8.75 -7.18 11.96
N ASN A 29 9.65 -6.65 11.12
CA ASN A 29 10.63 -7.39 10.30
C ASN A 29 10.07 -8.12 9.06
N ILE A 30 8.77 -8.05 8.75
CA ILE A 30 8.28 -8.58 7.46
C ILE A 30 8.93 -7.84 6.28
N ALA A 31 8.97 -6.50 6.34
CA ALA A 31 9.56 -5.69 5.28
C ALA A 31 11.06 -5.97 5.04
N GLU A 32 11.78 -6.44 6.08
CA GLU A 32 13.19 -6.82 5.99
C GLU A 32 13.37 -8.15 5.24
N GLN A 33 12.40 -9.05 5.36
CA GLN A 33 12.42 -10.37 4.70
C GLN A 33 11.87 -10.34 3.27
N CYS A 34 11.14 -9.28 2.90
CA CYS A 34 10.65 -9.12 1.53
C CYS A 34 11.78 -8.91 0.52
N GLY A 35 11.67 -9.59 -0.63
CA GLY A 35 12.35 -9.29 -1.88
C GLY A 35 11.41 -8.61 -2.89
N GLU A 36 11.85 -8.52 -4.15
CA GLU A 36 11.05 -7.93 -5.23
C GLU A 36 9.76 -8.71 -5.50
N ASP A 37 9.82 -10.05 -5.43
CA ASP A 37 8.66 -10.93 -5.61
C ASP A 37 7.60 -10.69 -4.54
N GLU A 38 7.98 -10.44 -3.28
CA GLU A 38 7.03 -10.10 -2.23
C GLU A 38 6.37 -8.73 -2.45
N VAL A 39 7.03 -7.76 -3.11
CA VAL A 39 6.37 -6.50 -3.50
C VAL A 39 5.26 -6.76 -4.53
N ILE A 40 5.49 -7.72 -5.44
CA ILE A 40 4.47 -8.16 -6.41
C ILE A 40 3.31 -8.84 -5.67
N ASP A 41 3.59 -9.69 -4.68
CA ASP A 41 2.54 -10.30 -3.86
C ASP A 41 1.72 -9.24 -3.09
N VAL A 42 2.33 -8.16 -2.60
CA VAL A 42 1.61 -7.03 -1.98
C VAL A 42 0.67 -6.36 -3.00
N LEU A 43 1.13 -6.14 -4.23
CA LEU A 43 0.29 -5.61 -5.31
C LEU A 43 -0.93 -6.51 -5.55
N LEU A 44 -0.71 -7.82 -5.68
CA LEU A 44 -1.79 -8.79 -5.92
C LEU A 44 -2.79 -8.78 -4.76
N ALA A 45 -2.31 -8.81 -3.52
CA ALA A 45 -3.18 -8.74 -2.34
C ALA A 45 -4.01 -7.45 -2.29
N LEU A 46 -3.41 -6.30 -2.60
CA LEU A 46 -4.15 -5.03 -2.67
C LEU A 46 -5.20 -5.03 -3.79
N ASN A 47 -4.91 -5.63 -4.95
CA ASN A 47 -5.88 -5.77 -6.02
C ASN A 47 -7.06 -6.66 -5.61
N ASP A 48 -6.78 -7.81 -5.01
CA ASP A 48 -7.82 -8.72 -4.53
C ASP A 48 -8.72 -8.04 -3.48
N LEU A 49 -8.12 -7.30 -2.54
CA LEU A 49 -8.87 -6.53 -1.55
C LEU A 49 -9.68 -5.39 -2.16
N SER A 50 -9.13 -4.70 -3.17
CA SER A 50 -9.85 -3.63 -3.86
C SER A 50 -11.03 -4.18 -4.65
N LYS A 51 -10.84 -5.30 -5.34
CA LYS A 51 -11.91 -6.01 -6.04
C LYS A 51 -13.00 -6.49 -5.07
N ALA A 52 -12.61 -7.13 -3.96
CA ALA A 52 -13.56 -7.57 -2.95
C ALA A 52 -14.37 -6.40 -2.37
N ARG A 53 -13.74 -5.24 -2.23
CA ARG A 53 -14.42 -4.01 -1.80
C ARG A 53 -15.40 -3.49 -2.85
N GLU A 54 -14.99 -3.44 -4.11
CA GLU A 54 -15.86 -3.03 -5.23
C GLU A 54 -17.08 -3.97 -5.36
N GLU A 55 -16.88 -5.28 -5.16
CA GLU A 55 -17.94 -6.29 -5.17
C GLU A 55 -18.89 -6.16 -3.97
N HIS A 56 -18.35 -5.91 -2.76
CA HIS A 56 -19.15 -5.68 -1.55
C HIS A 56 -19.98 -4.40 -1.67
N ASP A 57 -19.37 -3.28 -2.07
CA ASP A 57 -20.05 -1.99 -2.23
C ASP A 57 -21.14 -2.04 -3.34
N ALA A 58 -21.03 -2.93 -4.32
CA ALA A 58 -22.00 -3.12 -5.40
C ALA A 58 -23.13 -4.12 -5.09
N GLY A 59 -23.01 -4.91 -4.01
CA GLY A 59 -23.94 -5.97 -3.65
C GLY A 59 -25.20 -5.48 -2.92
N GLU A 60 -26.20 -6.37 -2.82
CA GLU A 60 -27.43 -6.10 -2.05
C GLU A 60 -27.15 -5.91 -0.54
N ASP A 61 -26.06 -6.51 -0.03
CA ASP A 61 -25.55 -6.39 1.34
C ASP A 61 -24.45 -5.31 1.51
N SER A 62 -24.49 -4.25 0.69
CA SER A 62 -23.50 -3.15 0.67
C SER A 62 -23.27 -2.43 2.01
N TRP A 63 -24.02 -2.76 3.07
CA TRP A 63 -23.85 -2.17 4.38
C TRP A 63 -24.10 -3.16 5.54
N ASP A 64 -23.16 -4.09 5.74
CA ASP A 64 -23.04 -4.84 7.00
C ASP A 64 -22.03 -4.19 7.98
N GLY A 65 -21.27 -3.18 7.55
CA GLY A 65 -20.26 -2.46 8.34
C GLY A 65 -19.00 -3.28 8.62
N ASP A 66 -19.17 -4.50 9.12
CA ASP A 66 -18.10 -5.40 9.54
C ASP A 66 -17.18 -5.80 8.38
N THR A 67 -17.75 -6.18 7.21
CA THR A 67 -16.95 -6.59 6.05
C THR A 67 -16.17 -5.41 5.47
N SER A 68 -16.79 -4.23 5.39
CA SER A 68 -16.12 -3.01 4.93
C SER A 68 -14.93 -2.65 5.85
N ASP A 69 -15.11 -2.79 7.17
CA ASP A 69 -14.07 -2.48 8.15
C ASP A 69 -12.92 -3.50 8.13
N ASP A 70 -13.21 -4.78 7.90
CA ASP A 70 -12.20 -5.82 7.73
C ASP A 70 -11.36 -5.60 6.46
N LEU A 71 -12.02 -5.32 5.33
CA LEU A 71 -11.35 -5.00 4.07
C LEU A 71 -10.48 -3.75 4.21
N TRP A 72 -11.01 -2.70 4.84
CA TRP A 72 -10.26 -1.48 5.12
C TRP A 72 -9.02 -1.75 5.98
N ARG A 73 -9.16 -2.49 7.09
CA ARG A 73 -8.02 -2.85 7.96
C ARG A 73 -6.97 -3.67 7.24
N ALA A 74 -7.38 -4.60 6.38
CA ALA A 74 -6.45 -5.37 5.56
C ALA A 74 -5.69 -4.47 4.58
N GLN A 75 -6.40 -3.57 3.88
CA GLN A 75 -5.79 -2.62 2.96
C GLN A 75 -4.81 -1.67 3.67
N VAL A 76 -5.16 -1.17 4.86
CA VAL A 76 -4.26 -0.34 5.69
C VAL A 76 -2.98 -1.09 6.02
N ARG A 77 -3.06 -2.36 6.42
CA ARG A 77 -1.88 -3.19 6.72
C ARG A 77 -0.92 -3.31 5.54
N TYR A 78 -1.46 -3.62 4.35
CA TYR A 78 -0.65 -3.68 3.14
C TYR A 78 -0.11 -2.31 2.71
N GLY A 79 -0.90 -1.24 2.87
CA GLY A 79 -0.45 0.14 2.64
C GLY A 79 0.74 0.52 3.53
N LYS A 80 0.69 0.18 4.82
CA LYS A 80 1.81 0.38 5.76
C LYS A 80 3.01 -0.51 5.43
N LEU A 81 2.81 -1.70 4.87
CA LEU A 81 3.91 -2.51 4.37
C LEU A 81 4.60 -1.85 3.17
N LEU A 82 3.84 -1.27 2.23
CA LEU A 82 4.43 -0.51 1.11
C LEU A 82 5.31 0.65 1.60
N VAL A 83 4.87 1.40 2.63
CA VAL A 83 5.67 2.46 3.28
C VAL A 83 7.05 1.92 3.70
N GLN A 84 7.09 0.75 4.32
CA GLN A 84 8.33 0.13 4.80
C GLN A 84 9.20 -0.43 3.65
N LEU A 85 8.60 -0.78 2.51
CA LEU A 85 9.31 -1.33 1.35
C LEU A 85 9.96 -0.26 0.47
N ILE A 86 9.47 0.99 0.47
CA ILE A 86 9.97 2.08 -0.37
C ILE A 86 11.49 2.32 -0.28
N PRO A 87 12.14 2.31 0.90
CA PRO A 87 13.58 2.51 0.99
C PRO A 87 14.41 1.51 0.16
N ARG A 88 13.92 0.27 0.03
CA ARG A 88 14.61 -0.83 -0.66
C ARG A 88 14.13 -1.02 -2.10
N PHE A 89 12.82 -0.91 -2.32
CA PHE A 89 12.15 -1.27 -3.58
C PHE A 89 11.27 -0.15 -4.15
N PRO A 90 11.78 1.10 -4.29
CA PRO A 90 10.94 2.24 -4.63
C PRO A 90 10.34 2.15 -6.04
N LEU A 91 11.00 1.47 -6.98
CA LEU A 91 10.50 1.31 -8.35
C LEU A 91 9.46 0.19 -8.43
N GLN A 92 9.67 -0.91 -7.72
CA GLN A 92 8.69 -2.00 -7.63
C GLN A 92 7.41 -1.52 -6.94
N VAL A 93 7.52 -0.74 -5.85
CA VAL A 93 6.34 -0.09 -5.24
C VAL A 93 5.67 0.88 -6.21
N ALA A 94 6.42 1.55 -7.09
CA ALA A 94 5.85 2.43 -8.09
C ALA A 94 5.03 1.70 -9.17
N GLU A 95 5.29 0.41 -9.42
CA GLU A 95 4.46 -0.41 -10.30
C GLU A 95 3.02 -0.56 -9.77
N VAL A 96 2.83 -0.49 -8.45
CA VAL A 96 1.50 -0.55 -7.81
C VAL A 96 0.59 0.59 -8.29
N LEU A 97 1.16 1.76 -8.61
CA LEU A 97 0.42 2.89 -9.18
C LEU A 97 -0.26 2.51 -10.51
N LYS A 98 0.21 1.46 -11.21
CA LYS A 98 -0.32 0.98 -12.49
C LYS A 98 -1.49 0.02 -12.37
N SER A 99 -1.93 -0.33 -11.16
CA SER A 99 -3.11 -1.16 -10.97
C SER A 99 -4.36 -0.56 -11.64
N ASN A 100 -5.22 -1.44 -12.15
CA ASN A 100 -6.54 -1.06 -12.65
C ASN A 100 -7.49 -0.66 -11.50
N HIS A 101 -7.22 -1.09 -10.26
CA HIS A 101 -8.06 -0.80 -9.10
C HIS A 101 -7.69 0.53 -8.45
N GLY A 102 -8.70 1.38 -8.25
CA GLY A 102 -8.51 2.72 -7.67
C GLY A 102 -7.92 2.67 -6.26
N HIS A 103 -8.46 1.81 -5.39
CA HIS A 103 -8.00 1.70 -4.00
C HIS A 103 -6.54 1.22 -3.91
N THR A 104 -6.11 0.29 -4.77
CA THR A 104 -4.70 -0.09 -4.87
C THR A 104 -3.79 1.09 -5.22
N ARG A 105 -4.18 1.92 -6.21
CA ARG A 105 -3.41 3.11 -6.59
C ARG A 105 -3.35 4.13 -5.46
N PHE A 106 -4.44 4.29 -4.70
CA PHE A 106 -4.49 5.15 -3.51
C PHE A 106 -3.43 4.74 -2.48
N TRP A 107 -3.31 3.46 -2.16
CA TRP A 107 -2.35 2.97 -1.16
C TRP A 107 -0.89 3.12 -1.59
N ALA A 108 -0.60 2.95 -2.88
CA ALA A 108 0.72 3.26 -3.42
C ALA A 108 1.07 4.75 -3.31
N ALA A 109 0.12 5.62 -3.66
CA ALA A 109 0.29 7.07 -3.53
C ALA A 109 0.45 7.49 -2.06
N TYR A 110 -0.36 6.93 -1.17
CA TYR A 110 -0.22 7.11 0.28
C TYR A 110 1.19 6.73 0.75
N ALA A 111 1.72 5.59 0.31
CA ALA A 111 3.06 5.15 0.69
C ALA A 111 4.15 6.18 0.29
N PHE A 112 4.09 6.72 -0.93
CA PHE A 112 5.02 7.78 -1.37
C PHE A 112 4.75 9.15 -0.72
N ASN A 113 3.54 9.40 -0.22
CA ASN A 113 3.26 10.58 0.60
C ASN A 113 3.94 10.46 1.98
N GLU A 114 3.99 9.27 2.55
CA GLU A 114 4.67 9.03 3.83
C GLU A 114 6.19 8.98 3.68
N VAL A 115 6.68 8.29 2.63
CA VAL A 115 8.12 8.15 2.34
C VAL A 115 8.42 8.77 0.97
N PRO A 116 8.53 10.11 0.88
CA PRO A 116 8.78 10.77 -0.38
C PRO A 116 10.17 10.46 -0.92
N ILE A 117 10.24 9.98 -2.17
CA ILE A 117 11.48 9.63 -2.85
C ILE A 117 11.48 10.15 -4.29
N LYS A 118 12.62 10.70 -4.74
CA LYS A 118 12.75 11.28 -6.09
C LYS A 118 12.44 10.28 -7.20
N LYS A 119 12.78 9.00 -7.00
CA LYS A 119 12.52 7.91 -7.96
C LYS A 119 11.02 7.75 -8.27
N ALA A 120 10.12 8.15 -7.38
CA ALA A 120 8.69 8.06 -7.57
C ALA A 120 8.10 9.21 -8.42
N ILE A 121 8.83 10.30 -8.68
CA ILE A 121 8.29 11.49 -9.37
C ILE A 121 7.73 11.15 -10.76
N ALA A 122 8.49 10.42 -11.58
CA ALA A 122 8.04 10.06 -12.93
C ALA A 122 6.84 9.11 -12.90
N PRO A 123 6.86 8.00 -12.12
CA PRO A 123 5.67 7.16 -11.94
C PRO A 123 4.43 7.90 -11.44
N LEU A 124 4.57 8.81 -10.47
CA LEU A 124 3.46 9.60 -9.94
C LEU A 124 2.87 10.55 -11.00
N LYS A 125 3.71 11.18 -11.82
CA LYS A 125 3.24 12.01 -12.95
C LYS A 125 2.43 11.18 -13.95
N VAL A 126 2.91 9.99 -14.31
CA VAL A 126 2.18 9.07 -15.21
C VAL A 126 0.87 8.60 -14.56
N ALA A 127 0.87 8.35 -13.25
CA ALA A 127 -0.35 7.98 -12.55
C ALA A 127 -1.41 9.10 -12.59
N LEU A 128 -1.01 10.37 -12.48
CA LEU A 128 -1.95 11.50 -12.56
C LEU A 128 -2.63 11.65 -13.93
N THR A 129 -1.95 11.30 -15.03
CA THR A 129 -2.54 11.46 -16.37
C THR A 129 -3.68 10.49 -16.64
N ARG A 130 -3.77 9.39 -15.87
CA ARG A 130 -4.81 8.37 -16.01
C ARG A 130 -5.83 8.34 -14.87
N GLU A 131 -5.58 9.06 -13.78
CA GLU A 131 -6.42 8.96 -12.60
C GLU A 131 -7.70 9.79 -12.76
N THR A 132 -8.83 9.10 -12.71
CA THR A 132 -10.17 9.69 -12.80
C THR A 132 -10.77 9.94 -11.42
N GLU A 133 -10.42 9.13 -10.42
CA GLU A 133 -11.00 9.21 -9.08
C GLU A 133 -10.42 10.39 -8.30
N LYS A 134 -11.30 11.29 -7.84
CA LYS A 134 -10.92 12.54 -7.17
C LYS A 134 -10.07 12.30 -5.92
N LEU A 135 -10.43 11.30 -5.11
CA LEU A 135 -9.70 10.97 -3.88
C LEU A 135 -8.27 10.50 -4.20
N ASN A 136 -8.15 9.58 -5.15
CA ASN A 136 -6.85 9.04 -5.58
C ASN A 136 -5.98 10.12 -6.19
N ARG A 137 -6.55 10.93 -7.09
CA ARG A 137 -5.84 12.05 -7.71
C ARG A 137 -5.28 13.00 -6.66
N THR A 138 -6.09 13.36 -5.66
CA THR A 138 -5.67 14.20 -4.54
C THR A 138 -4.49 13.58 -3.77
N MET A 139 -4.53 12.27 -3.51
CA MET A 139 -3.44 11.57 -2.83
C MET A 139 -2.16 11.52 -3.67
N ILE A 140 -2.27 11.23 -4.97
CA ILE A 140 -1.13 11.21 -5.91
C ILE A 140 -0.51 12.61 -6.03
N GLU A 141 -1.32 13.68 -6.10
CA GLU A 141 -0.84 15.07 -6.13
C GLU A 141 -0.08 15.43 -4.84
N LYS A 142 -0.59 15.02 -3.67
CA LYS A 142 0.10 15.20 -2.38
C LYS A 142 1.44 14.47 -2.35
N ALA A 143 1.46 13.20 -2.76
CA ALA A 143 2.66 12.39 -2.85
C ALA A 143 3.70 13.01 -3.79
N LEU A 144 3.28 13.44 -4.98
CA LEU A 144 4.14 14.10 -5.97
C LEU A 144 4.70 15.41 -5.41
N THR A 145 3.87 16.22 -4.77
CA THR A 145 4.30 17.47 -4.14
C THR A 145 5.38 17.22 -3.10
N LYS A 146 5.20 16.23 -2.22
CA LYS A 146 6.22 15.87 -1.23
C LYS A 146 7.50 15.32 -1.88
N CYS A 147 7.40 14.50 -2.93
CA CYS A 147 8.57 13.97 -3.66
C CYS A 147 9.34 15.05 -4.42
N LEU A 148 8.67 16.10 -4.90
CA LEU A 148 9.28 17.23 -5.60
C LEU A 148 9.99 18.21 -4.67
N ARG A 149 9.56 18.30 -3.40
CA ARG A 149 10.26 19.12 -2.40
C ARG A 149 11.69 18.58 -2.23
N LYS A 150 12.68 19.38 -2.60
CA LYS A 150 14.09 19.10 -2.28
C LYS A 150 14.19 18.91 -0.77
N LYS A 151 14.57 17.72 -0.29
CA LYS A 151 15.13 17.62 1.07
C LYS A 151 16.38 18.49 1.11
N TRP A 152 16.28 19.61 1.81
CA TRP A 152 17.40 20.34 2.35
C TRP A 152 17.83 19.59 3.63
N ILE A 153 18.98 18.92 3.61
CA ILE A 153 19.73 18.49 4.81
C ILE A 153 21.22 18.55 4.41
N PRO A 154 22.06 19.36 5.12
CA PRO A 154 22.92 18.79 6.18
C PRO A 154 23.07 19.78 7.36
N PHE A 155 23.01 19.39 8.65
CA PHE A 155 24.04 18.69 9.43
C PHE A 155 23.48 18.43 10.84
N VAL A 156 23.72 17.25 11.42
CA VAL A 156 24.12 17.14 12.82
C VAL A 156 25.27 16.13 12.82
N SER A 157 26.48 16.66 12.95
CA SER A 157 27.70 15.96 13.37
C SER A 157 27.63 15.66 14.87
#